data_AF-A0A933H6T5-F1
#
_entry.id   AF-A0A933H6T5-F1
#
_cell.length_a   1.000
_cell.length_b   1.000
_cell.length_c   1.000
_cell.angle_alpha   90.00
_cell.angle_beta   90.00
_cell.angle_gamma   90.00
#
_symmetry.space_group_name_H-M   'P 1'
#
loop_
_entity.id
_entity.type
_entity.pdbx_description
1 polymer ?
#
loop_
_entity_poly.entity_id
_entity_poly.type
_entity_poly.pdbx_seq_one_letter_code
_entity_poly.pdbx_strand_id
1 'polypeptide(L)'
;MTPPKPISLISFISLVSLLFSACTAQPVVTTQVFQPPQLTISALTAAPATATAVAKGTPTPVIRAITETPKTKSLTVCMPYEPDTLYEYGKSGRDGLLAQAAVFEAVRDGPIDHRNFDYQPILLEKLPSLKDGDAAIAAVTVRDGEDLVDASGGLV
;
A
#
# COMPACT_ATOMS: atom_id res chain seq x y z
N MET A 1 63.85 -24.70 -14.88
CA MET A 1 62.77 -25.68 -14.61
C MET A 1 63.02 -26.28 -13.25
N THR A 2 62.35 -25.80 -12.22
CA THR A 2 62.44 -26.33 -10.84
C THR A 2 61.32 -27.36 -10.62
N PRO A 3 61.58 -28.46 -9.89
CA PRO A 3 60.57 -29.50 -9.67
C PRO A 3 59.45 -29.00 -8.74
N PRO A 4 58.19 -29.45 -8.93
CA PRO A 4 57.08 -29.07 -8.07
C PRO A 4 57.28 -29.63 -6.66
N LYS A 5 57.08 -28.78 -5.64
CA LYS A 5 57.15 -29.18 -4.22
C LYS A 5 56.00 -30.15 -3.90
N PRO A 6 56.23 -31.21 -3.10
CA PRO A 6 55.18 -32.15 -2.72
C PRO A 6 54.12 -31.41 -1.88
N ILE A 7 52.88 -31.39 -2.38
CA ILE A 7 51.72 -30.83 -1.69
C ILE A 7 51.53 -31.65 -0.42
N SER A 8 51.67 -31.00 0.74
CA SER A 8 51.53 -31.62 2.05
C SER A 8 50.14 -32.25 2.18
N LEU A 9 50.08 -33.55 2.46
CA LEU A 9 48.85 -34.33 2.64
C LEU A 9 47.88 -33.65 3.63
N ILE A 10 48.43 -32.93 4.61
CA ILE A 10 47.68 -32.15 5.60
C ILE A 10 46.88 -31.01 4.94
N SER A 11 47.46 -30.34 3.94
CA SER A 11 46.76 -29.28 3.17
C SER A 11 45.62 -29.85 2.33
N PHE A 12 45.77 -31.08 1.82
CA PHE A 12 44.73 -31.73 1.04
C PHE A 12 43.57 -32.19 1.94
N ILE A 13 43.89 -32.73 3.12
CA ILE A 13 42.89 -33.10 4.13
C ILE A 13 42.12 -31.86 4.61
N SER A 14 42.78 -30.74 4.91
CA SER A 14 42.09 -29.50 5.32
C SER A 14 41.15 -28.96 4.24
N LEU A 15 41.53 -29.03 2.96
CA LEU A 15 40.70 -28.57 1.85
C LEU A 15 39.46 -29.47 1.67
N VAL A 16 39.63 -30.78 1.83
CA VAL A 16 38.52 -31.75 1.75
C VAL A 16 37.55 -31.57 2.93
N SER A 17 38.04 -31.30 4.13
CA SER A 17 37.20 -31.02 5.31
C SER A 17 36.31 -29.78 5.10
N LEU A 18 36.84 -28.72 4.46
CA LEU A 18 36.05 -27.52 4.14
C LEU A 18 34.95 -27.81 3.12
N LEU A 19 35.20 -28.68 2.14
CA LEU A 19 34.22 -29.05 1.11
C LEU A 19 33.06 -29.88 1.68
N PHE A 20 33.30 -30.72 2.68
CA PHE A 20 32.25 -31.53 3.32
C PHE A 20 31.33 -30.73 4.26
N SER A 21 31.80 -29.60 4.81
CA SER A 21 30.99 -28.79 5.73
C SER A 21 29.93 -27.91 5.04
N ALA A 22 29.94 -27.81 3.71
CA ALA A 22 29.00 -27.00 2.94
C ALA A 22 27.66 -27.71 2.63
N CYS A 23 27.52 -28.98 3.03
CA CYS A 23 26.34 -29.78 2.73
C CYS A 23 25.56 -30.12 4.00
N THR A 24 25.01 -29.10 4.67
CA THR A 24 23.97 -29.32 5.68
C THR A 24 22.61 -29.04 5.05
N ALA A 25 21.67 -29.97 5.23
CA ALA A 25 20.33 -29.88 4.68
C ALA A 25 19.63 -28.63 5.21
N GLN A 26 19.25 -27.73 4.29
CA GLN A 26 18.43 -26.57 4.63
C GLN A 26 17.05 -27.04 5.12
N PRO A 27 16.51 -26.48 6.20
CA PRO A 27 15.13 -26.75 6.59
C PRO A 27 14.20 -26.21 5.49
N VAL A 28 13.43 -27.10 4.88
CA VAL A 28 12.34 -26.72 3.97
C VAL A 28 11.30 -25.98 4.80
N VAL A 29 11.29 -24.66 4.72
CA VAL A 29 10.24 -23.82 5.33
C VAL A 29 9.02 -23.89 4.44
N THR A 30 8.00 -24.59 4.91
CA THR A 30 6.68 -24.66 4.27
C THR A 30 6.09 -23.24 4.22
N THR A 31 6.04 -22.67 3.03
CA THR A 31 5.30 -21.43 2.73
C THR A 31 3.82 -21.64 3.02
N GLN A 32 3.32 -21.06 4.11
CA GLN A 32 1.88 -20.94 4.34
C GLN A 32 1.38 -19.80 3.44
N VAL A 33 0.70 -20.18 2.35
CA VAL A 33 -0.01 -19.24 1.48
C VAL A 33 -1.15 -18.63 2.29
N PHE A 34 -1.09 -17.32 2.55
CA PHE A 34 -2.20 -16.58 3.14
C PHE A 34 -3.32 -16.52 2.09
N GLN A 35 -4.31 -17.37 2.26
CA GLN A 35 -5.50 -17.42 1.42
C GLN A 35 -6.41 -16.26 1.86
N PRO A 36 -6.73 -15.28 1.00
CA PRO A 36 -7.66 -14.22 1.35
C PRO A 36 -9.01 -14.84 1.72
N PRO A 37 -9.76 -14.26 2.69
CA PRO A 37 -11.09 -14.74 3.02
C PRO A 37 -11.95 -14.73 1.76
N GLN A 38 -12.43 -15.91 1.35
CA GLN A 38 -13.38 -16.02 0.26
C GLN A 38 -14.66 -15.29 0.66
N LEU A 39 -14.91 -14.13 0.05
CA LEU A 39 -16.20 -13.45 0.16
C LEU A 39 -17.24 -14.28 -0.60
N THR A 40 -17.88 -15.21 0.10
CA THR A 40 -19.04 -15.92 -0.43
C THR A 40 -20.21 -14.95 -0.46
N ILE A 41 -20.56 -14.46 -1.65
CA ILE A 41 -21.79 -13.69 -1.86
C ILE A 41 -22.95 -14.67 -1.72
N SER A 42 -23.53 -14.74 -0.53
CA SER A 42 -24.76 -15.48 -0.29
C SER A 42 -25.90 -14.75 -0.98
N ALA A 43 -26.40 -15.30 -2.09
CA ALA A 43 -27.58 -14.77 -2.76
C ALA A 43 -28.77 -14.79 -1.78
N LEU A 44 -29.28 -13.61 -1.41
CA LEU A 44 -30.54 -13.50 -0.68
C LEU A 44 -31.64 -14.05 -1.59
N THR A 45 -32.21 -15.18 -1.20
CA THR A 45 -33.45 -15.68 -1.79
C THR A 45 -34.55 -14.69 -1.43
N ALA A 46 -35.11 -14.01 -2.44
CA ALA A 46 -36.21 -13.08 -2.25
C ALA A 46 -37.44 -13.84 -1.72
N ALA A 47 -37.88 -13.49 -0.51
CA ALA A 47 -39.16 -13.92 0.02
C ALA A 47 -40.30 -13.34 -0.84
N PRO A 48 -41.38 -14.10 -1.09
CA PRO A 48 -42.51 -13.56 -1.85
C PRO A 48 -43.20 -12.48 -1.01
N ALA A 49 -43.08 -11.23 -1.46
CA ALA A 49 -43.80 -10.11 -0.89
C ALA A 49 -45.28 -10.23 -1.27
N THR A 50 -46.13 -10.53 -0.30
CA THR A 50 -47.58 -10.40 -0.41
C THR A 50 -47.92 -8.94 -0.72
N ALA A 51 -48.43 -8.67 -1.91
CA ALA A 51 -48.84 -7.35 -2.34
C ALA A 51 -50.13 -6.92 -1.62
N THR A 52 -50.01 -6.07 -0.62
CA THR A 52 -51.15 -5.28 -0.13
C THR A 52 -51.42 -4.16 -1.14
N ALA A 53 -52.56 -4.23 -1.82
CA ALA A 53 -53.00 -3.21 -2.76
C ALA A 53 -53.24 -1.88 -2.02
N VAL A 54 -52.32 -0.92 -2.17
CA VAL A 54 -52.52 0.46 -1.75
C VAL A 54 -53.33 1.18 -2.83
N ALA A 55 -54.43 1.80 -2.43
CA ALA A 55 -55.31 2.56 -3.32
C ALA A 55 -54.53 3.63 -4.10
N LYS A 56 -54.67 3.59 -5.43
CA LYS A 56 -54.06 4.52 -6.38
C LYS A 56 -54.68 5.91 -6.21
N GLY A 57 -54.03 6.77 -5.43
CA GLY A 57 -54.30 8.21 -5.44
C GLY A 57 -53.93 8.80 -6.81
N THR A 58 -54.82 9.63 -7.35
CA THR A 58 -54.58 10.41 -8.58
C THR A 58 -53.32 11.26 -8.41
N PRO A 59 -52.31 11.17 -9.31
CA PRO A 59 -51.10 11.97 -9.18
C PRO A 59 -51.41 13.44 -9.47
N THR A 60 -51.37 14.27 -8.43
CA THR A 60 -51.29 15.72 -8.58
C THR A 60 -50.00 16.06 -9.33
N PRO A 61 -50.01 16.89 -10.38
CA PRO A 61 -48.78 17.30 -11.06
C PRO A 61 -47.93 18.12 -10.10
N VAL A 62 -46.86 17.51 -9.57
CA VAL A 62 -45.82 18.24 -8.84
C VAL A 62 -44.99 18.99 -9.87
N ILE A 63 -45.28 20.27 -10.05
CA ILE A 63 -44.40 21.18 -10.77
C ILE A 63 -43.11 21.28 -9.95
N ARG A 64 -42.04 20.63 -10.40
CA ARG A 64 -40.71 20.82 -9.80
C ARG A 64 -40.29 22.25 -10.09
N ALA A 65 -40.03 23.02 -9.03
CA ALA A 65 -39.27 24.25 -9.17
C ALA A 65 -37.93 23.91 -9.82
N ILE A 66 -37.62 24.57 -10.94
CA ILE A 66 -36.28 24.56 -11.53
C ILE A 66 -35.36 25.25 -10.54
N THR A 67 -34.61 24.45 -9.78
CA THR A 67 -33.51 24.95 -8.94
C THR A 67 -32.46 25.57 -9.86
N GLU A 68 -32.16 26.86 -9.68
CA GLU A 68 -31.09 27.51 -10.42
C GLU A 68 -29.78 26.73 -10.25
N THR A 69 -29.09 26.46 -11.36
CA THR A 69 -27.78 25.82 -11.31
C THR A 69 -26.83 26.73 -10.53
N PRO A 70 -26.17 26.24 -9.45
CA PRO A 70 -25.25 27.05 -8.69
C PRO A 70 -24.17 27.63 -9.58
N LYS A 71 -23.92 28.94 -9.48
CA LYS A 71 -22.82 29.60 -10.18
C LYS A 71 -21.48 29.01 -9.71
N THR A 72 -20.64 28.60 -10.66
CA THR A 72 -19.29 28.09 -10.39
C THR A 72 -18.47 29.15 -9.64
N LYS A 73 -17.86 28.76 -8.53
CA LYS A 73 -16.90 29.59 -7.77
C LYS A 73 -15.50 29.27 -8.28
N SER A 74 -14.68 30.29 -8.51
CA SER A 74 -13.28 30.13 -8.94
C SER A 74 -12.33 30.67 -7.86
N LEU A 75 -11.31 29.89 -7.53
CA LEU A 75 -10.17 30.30 -6.70
C LEU A 75 -8.90 30.11 -7.52
N THR A 76 -8.11 31.17 -7.66
CA THR A 76 -6.78 31.11 -8.30
C THR A 76 -5.72 31.15 -7.21
N VAL A 77 -4.85 30.14 -7.19
CA VAL A 77 -3.75 30.03 -6.23
C VAL A 77 -2.43 30.18 -6.99
N CYS A 78 -1.59 31.14 -6.59
CA CYS A 78 -0.28 31.34 -7.19
C CYS A 78 0.75 30.45 -6.47
N MET A 79 1.53 29.68 -7.23
CA MET A 79 2.62 28.84 -6.71
C MET A 79 3.96 29.28 -7.29
N PRO A 80 5.07 29.16 -6.53
CA PRO A 80 6.39 29.61 -6.98
C PRO A 80 7.02 28.71 -8.05
N TYR A 81 6.63 27.44 -8.10
CA TYR A 81 7.16 26.43 -9.01
C TYR A 81 6.04 25.54 -9.56
N GLU A 82 6.28 24.97 -10.74
CA GLU A 82 5.48 23.87 -11.28
C GLU A 82 6.04 22.54 -10.75
N PRO A 83 5.19 21.56 -10.40
CA PRO A 83 5.67 20.23 -10.04
C PRO A 83 6.37 19.55 -11.23
N ASP A 84 7.50 18.87 -10.97
CA ASP A 84 8.25 18.13 -11.99
C ASP A 84 7.45 16.96 -12.58
N THR A 85 6.55 16.38 -11.77
CA THR A 85 5.68 15.27 -12.14
C THR A 85 4.45 15.22 -11.23
N LEU A 86 3.33 14.72 -11.75
CA LEU A 86 2.16 14.31 -10.96
C LEU A 86 2.05 12.78 -10.85
N TYR A 87 3.12 12.06 -11.19
CA TYR A 87 3.25 10.66 -10.82
C TYR A 87 3.65 10.58 -9.34
N GLU A 88 2.79 10.01 -8.52
CA GLU A 88 2.93 9.94 -7.06
C GLU A 88 4.22 9.26 -6.59
N TYR A 89 4.67 8.24 -7.32
CA TYR A 89 5.94 7.55 -7.05
C TYR A 89 7.09 8.09 -7.92
N GLY A 90 6.88 9.22 -8.59
CA GLY A 90 7.89 9.90 -9.38
C GLY A 90 8.92 10.58 -8.50
N LYS A 91 10.17 10.66 -8.99
CA LYS A 91 11.21 11.42 -8.33
C LYS A 91 11.03 12.91 -8.68
N SER A 92 10.87 13.75 -7.67
CA SER A 92 10.81 15.20 -7.79
C SER A 92 12.06 15.84 -7.18
N GLY A 93 12.52 16.96 -7.74
CA GLY A 93 13.52 17.80 -7.11
C GLY A 93 12.98 18.46 -5.84
N ARG A 94 13.86 19.15 -5.09
CA ARG A 94 13.48 19.78 -3.81
C ARG A 94 12.32 20.77 -3.95
N ASP A 95 12.35 21.61 -4.99
CA ASP A 95 11.35 22.65 -5.22
C ASP A 95 10.06 22.08 -5.84
N GLY A 96 10.20 21.11 -6.76
CA GLY A 96 9.07 20.40 -7.38
C GLY A 96 8.27 19.54 -6.39
N LEU A 97 8.91 18.99 -5.35
CA LEU A 97 8.24 18.16 -4.34
C LEU A 97 7.18 18.95 -3.56
N LEU A 98 7.47 20.20 -3.16
CA LEU A 98 6.52 21.03 -2.42
C LEU A 98 5.35 21.47 -3.32
N ALA A 99 5.63 21.81 -4.58
CA ALA A 99 4.61 22.13 -5.56
C ALA A 99 3.70 20.92 -5.86
N GLN A 100 4.30 19.72 -5.95
CA GLN A 100 3.57 18.47 -6.17
C GLN A 100 2.65 18.15 -4.99
N ALA A 101 3.15 18.26 -3.76
CA ALA A 101 2.35 18.07 -2.55
C ALA A 101 1.15 19.03 -2.52
N ALA A 102 1.36 20.33 -2.80
CA ALA A 102 0.27 21.32 -2.83
C ALA A 102 -0.84 20.99 -3.85
N VAL A 103 -0.47 20.47 -5.03
CA VAL A 103 -1.45 20.03 -6.03
C VAL A 103 -2.17 18.76 -5.57
N PHE A 104 -1.45 17.81 -4.96
CA PHE A 104 -2.07 16.59 -4.46
C PHE A 104 -3.03 16.86 -3.29
N GLU A 105 -2.75 17.78 -2.37
CA GLU A 105 -3.73 18.18 -1.34
C GLU A 105 -5.07 18.68 -1.93
N ALA A 106 -5.06 19.24 -3.15
CA ALA A 106 -6.26 19.74 -3.81
C ALA A 106 -7.01 18.67 -4.63
N VAL A 107 -6.31 17.66 -5.14
CA VAL A 107 -6.87 16.69 -6.12
C VAL A 107 -6.97 15.28 -5.55
N ARG A 108 -6.16 14.96 -4.53
CA ARG A 108 -6.01 13.65 -3.91
C ARG A 108 -6.28 13.81 -2.41
N ASP A 109 -7.48 13.43 -1.99
CA ASP A 109 -7.78 13.30 -0.56
C ASP A 109 -7.30 11.92 -0.09
N GLY A 110 -6.37 11.91 0.87
CA GLY A 110 -5.81 10.69 1.44
C GLY A 110 -6.74 10.05 2.47
N PRO A 111 -6.51 8.79 2.87
CA PRO A 111 -7.28 8.19 3.96
C PRO A 111 -7.05 8.89 5.32
N ILE A 112 -5.92 9.59 5.45
CA ILE A 112 -5.47 10.32 6.63
C ILE A 112 -5.09 11.74 6.20
N ASP A 113 -5.60 12.73 6.93
CA ASP A 113 -5.32 14.17 6.76
C ASP A 113 -4.56 14.69 8.00
N HIS A 114 -4.05 15.92 7.95
CA HIS A 114 -3.35 16.59 9.04
C HIS A 114 -4.06 17.87 9.45
N ARG A 115 -4.43 17.98 10.72
CA ARG A 115 -4.99 19.23 11.28
C ARG A 115 -4.35 19.54 12.61
N ASN A 116 -3.97 20.80 12.80
CA ASN A 116 -3.35 21.27 14.04
C ASN A 116 -2.15 20.39 14.48
N PHE A 117 -1.35 19.95 13.51
CA PHE A 117 -0.19 19.07 13.74
C PHE A 117 -0.54 17.65 14.23
N ASP A 118 -1.79 17.22 14.08
CA ASP A 118 -2.25 15.88 14.44
C ASP A 118 -2.93 15.18 13.26
N TYR A 119 -2.88 13.84 13.26
CA TYR A 119 -3.44 13.00 12.21
C TYR A 119 -4.95 12.84 12.36
N GLN A 120 -5.69 12.92 11.26
CA GLN A 120 -7.14 12.80 11.23
C GLN A 120 -7.55 11.66 10.30
N PRO A 121 -8.31 10.66 10.79
CA PRO A 121 -8.88 9.64 9.92
C PRO A 121 -10.09 10.24 9.18
N ILE A 122 -9.96 10.53 7.89
CA ILE A 122 -11.05 11.12 7.08
C ILE A 122 -11.86 10.03 6.39
N LEU A 123 -11.17 9.09 5.73
CA LEU A 123 -11.79 7.94 5.08
C LEU A 123 -11.85 6.71 6.01
N LEU A 124 -11.02 6.69 7.04
CA LEU A 124 -10.92 5.60 8.01
C LEU A 124 -11.83 5.86 9.21
N GLU A 125 -12.30 4.80 9.88
CA GLU A 125 -13.08 4.94 11.12
C GLU A 125 -12.22 5.39 12.30
N LYS A 126 -10.94 5.00 12.31
CA LYS A 126 -9.92 5.38 13.29
C LYS A 126 -8.52 5.31 12.69
N LEU A 127 -7.54 5.91 13.37
CA LEU A 127 -6.14 5.77 13.00
C LEU A 127 -5.67 4.34 13.31
N PRO A 128 -5.05 3.63 12.36
CA PRO A 128 -4.49 2.31 12.61
C PRO A 128 -3.43 2.34 13.72
N SER A 129 -3.46 1.37 14.63
CA SER A 129 -2.52 1.26 15.74
C SER A 129 -2.10 -0.18 15.99
N LEU A 130 -0.88 -0.35 16.51
CA LEU A 130 -0.38 -1.66 16.95
C LEU A 130 -1.08 -2.13 18.24
N LYS A 131 -1.58 -1.19 19.06
CA LYS A 131 -2.14 -1.49 20.38
C LYS A 131 -3.46 -2.27 20.31
N ASP A 132 -4.27 -1.97 19.30
CA ASP A 132 -5.61 -2.54 19.10
C ASP A 132 -5.66 -3.53 17.92
N GLY A 133 -4.53 -3.77 17.27
CA GLY A 133 -4.37 -4.82 16.26
C GLY A 133 -4.75 -4.40 14.83
N ASP A 134 -5.06 -3.12 14.60
CA ASP A 134 -5.35 -2.59 13.26
C ASP A 134 -4.10 -2.47 12.38
N ALA A 135 -2.94 -2.31 13.02
CA ALA A 135 -1.64 -2.39 12.36
C ALA A 135 -0.89 -3.63 12.84
N ALA A 136 -0.08 -4.21 11.95
CA ALA A 136 0.76 -5.36 12.26
C ALA A 136 2.14 -5.22 11.62
N ILE A 137 3.14 -5.83 12.25
CA ILE A 137 4.49 -5.97 11.70
C ILE A 137 4.60 -7.35 11.07
N ALA A 138 4.92 -7.40 9.78
CA ALA A 138 5.11 -8.63 9.04
C ALA A 138 6.58 -8.79 8.64
N ALA A 139 7.12 -10.00 8.83
CA ALA A 139 8.40 -10.36 8.26
C ALA A 139 8.23 -10.63 6.77
N VAL A 140 9.02 -9.95 5.94
CA VAL A 140 9.07 -10.18 4.49
C VAL A 140 10.38 -10.88 4.18
N THR A 141 10.33 -11.97 3.42
CA THR A 141 11.55 -12.62 2.90
C THR A 141 12.06 -11.80 1.74
N VAL A 142 13.32 -11.42 1.83
CA VAL A 142 14.01 -10.60 0.84
C VAL A 142 15.11 -11.42 0.19
N ARG A 143 15.43 -11.12 -1.05
CA ARG A 143 16.49 -11.80 -1.81
C ARG A 143 17.76 -10.94 -1.81
N ASP A 144 18.91 -11.61 -1.91
CA ASP A 144 20.18 -10.91 -2.10
C ASP A 144 20.11 -10.00 -3.33
N GLY A 145 20.42 -8.72 -3.12
CA GLY A 145 20.40 -7.68 -4.16
C GLY A 145 19.06 -6.96 -4.36
N GLU A 146 18.06 -7.19 -3.52
CA GLU A 146 16.85 -6.36 -3.48
C GLU A 146 17.12 -5.07 -2.70
N ASP A 147 16.77 -3.92 -3.28
CA ASP A 147 16.82 -2.63 -2.60
C ASP A 147 15.67 -2.54 -1.58
N LEU A 148 16.00 -2.50 -0.30
CA LEU A 148 15.01 -2.35 0.77
C LEU A 148 15.19 -1.01 1.44
N VAL A 149 14.10 -0.42 1.91
CA VAL A 149 14.15 0.79 2.73
C VAL A 149 13.87 0.39 4.18
N ASP A 150 14.83 0.63 5.07
CA ASP A 150 14.66 0.38 6.49
C ASP A 150 13.75 1.42 7.16
N ALA A 151 13.45 1.21 8.45
CA ALA A 151 12.60 2.11 9.23
C ALA A 151 13.17 3.54 9.38
N SER A 152 14.43 3.77 9.05
CA SER A 152 15.07 5.09 9.06
C SER A 152 15.06 5.77 7.68
N GLY A 153 14.51 5.10 6.66
CA GLY A 153 14.49 5.60 5.28
C GLY A 153 15.79 5.33 4.52
N GLY A 154 16.71 4.53 5.08
CA GLY A 154 17.96 4.13 4.44
C GLY A 154 17.78 2.91 3.54
N LEU A 155 18.55 2.84 2.45
CA LEU A 155 18.62 1.62 1.63
C LEU A 155 19.47 0.55 2.34
N VAL A 156 18.97 -0.68 2.44
CA VAL A 156 19.63 -1.84 3.08
C VAL A 156 19.67 -3.05 2.17
#